data_AF-A0A0L0UJ18-F1
#
_entry.id   AF-A0A0L0UJ18-F1
#
_cell.length_a   1.000
_cell.length_b   1.000
_cell.length_c   1.000
_cell.angle_alpha   90.00
_cell.angle_beta   90.00
_cell.angle_gamma   90.00
#
_symmetry.space_group_name_H-M   'P 1'
#
loop_
_entity.id
_entity.type
_entity.pdbx_description
1 polymer ?
#
loop_
_entity_poly.entity_id
_entity_poly.type
_entity_poly.pdbx_seq_one_letter_code
_entity_poly.pdbx_strand_id
1 'polypeptide(L)'
;EAETAELLRYFEAPFWKKGDTPGTALNFKCKWCRGVYRRQKLSHGNLKTHRDGSTQEDKCDKGCAGRNKAKKAGFTLPPSVAERRALEAKDGANATQQGIKGFLEYPPGLAVESHRRPFPSCCISIHQQQGPTLRTAMVG
;
A
#
# COMPACT_ATOMS: atom_id res chain seq x y z
N GLU A 1 3.43 13.55 14.92
CA GLU A 1 2.85 14.81 14.40
C GLU A 1 3.39 15.26 13.03
N ALA A 2 4.67 15.64 12.88
CA ALA A 2 5.20 16.18 11.61
C ALA A 2 5.03 15.22 10.40
N GLU A 3 5.43 13.96 10.54
CA GLU A 3 5.31 12.95 9.49
C GLU A 3 3.84 12.73 9.06
N THR A 4 2.92 12.81 10.03
CA THR A 4 1.47 12.75 9.77
C THR A 4 1.01 13.96 8.96
N ALA A 5 1.47 15.17 9.29
CA ALA A 5 1.12 16.38 8.57
C ALA A 5 1.59 16.34 7.10
N GLU A 6 2.81 15.84 6.85
CA GLU A 6 3.31 15.63 5.48
C GLU A 6 2.53 14.57 4.72
N LEU A 7 2.17 13.47 5.39
CA LEU A 7 1.31 12.46 4.81
C LEU A 7 -0.04 13.08 4.42
N LEU A 8 -0.67 13.85 5.30
CA LEU A 8 -1.94 14.53 5.04
C LEU A 8 -1.83 15.59 3.93
N ARG A 9 -0.66 16.19 3.69
CA ARG A 9 -0.45 17.06 2.52
C ARG A 9 -0.54 16.29 1.20
N TYR A 10 -0.18 15.01 1.18
CA TYR A 10 -0.27 14.14 -0.01
C TYR A 10 -1.71 13.70 -0.34
N PHE A 11 -2.60 13.69 0.66
CA PHE A 11 -4.02 13.36 0.51
C PHE A 11 -4.89 14.61 0.55
N GLU A 12 -6.13 14.48 0.08
CA GLU A 12 -7.19 15.47 0.30
C GLU A 12 -7.68 15.41 1.75
N ALA A 13 -8.47 16.40 2.16
CA ALA A 13 -9.08 16.41 3.50
C ALA A 13 -9.91 15.13 3.71
N PRO A 14 -9.85 14.54 4.91
CA PRO A 14 -10.62 13.34 5.18
C PRO A 14 -12.12 13.64 5.13
N PHE A 15 -12.89 12.68 4.66
CA PHE A 15 -14.34 12.81 4.58
C PHE A 15 -15.06 11.60 5.19
N TRP A 16 -16.25 11.86 5.70
CA TRP A 16 -17.17 10.83 6.17
C TRP A 16 -17.96 10.25 4.98
N LYS A 17 -18.24 8.95 5.01
CA LYS A 17 -19.13 8.29 4.03
C LYS A 17 -20.20 7.47 4.74
N LYS A 18 -21.32 7.22 4.05
CA LYS A 18 -22.40 6.34 4.55
C LYS A 18 -21.82 4.96 4.89
N GLY A 19 -22.04 4.52 6.13
CA GLY A 19 -21.48 3.27 6.68
C GLY A 19 -20.30 3.47 7.63
N ASP A 20 -19.78 4.69 7.77
CA ASP A 20 -18.83 5.02 8.83
C ASP A 20 -19.54 5.49 10.10
N THR A 21 -18.90 5.30 11.24
CA THR A 21 -19.39 5.81 12.52
C THR A 21 -19.60 7.34 12.41
N PRO A 22 -20.77 7.87 12.82
CA PRO A 22 -21.04 9.30 12.79
C PRO A 22 -19.92 10.09 13.48
N GLY A 23 -19.54 11.24 12.91
CA GLY A 23 -18.45 12.08 13.44
C GLY A 23 -17.04 11.58 13.10
N THR A 24 -16.88 10.54 12.28
CA THR A 24 -15.54 10.03 11.89
C THR A 24 -15.21 10.30 10.42
N ALA A 25 -14.19 11.13 10.16
CA ALA A 25 -13.67 11.35 8.81
C ALA A 25 -12.48 10.40 8.56
N LEU A 26 -12.78 9.17 8.13
CA LEU A 26 -11.77 8.11 7.98
C LEU A 26 -11.36 7.84 6.53
N ASN A 27 -12.02 8.45 5.55
CA ASN A 27 -11.71 8.22 4.13
C ASN A 27 -10.80 9.33 3.61
N PHE A 28 -9.68 8.93 3.03
CA PHE A 28 -8.70 9.84 2.45
C PHE A 28 -8.63 9.60 0.95
N LYS A 29 -8.75 10.67 0.17
CA LYS A 29 -8.58 10.61 -1.28
C LYS A 29 -7.17 11.03 -1.65
N CYS A 30 -6.49 10.23 -2.46
CA CYS A 30 -5.16 10.57 -2.94
C CYS A 30 -5.25 11.65 -4.02
N LYS A 31 -4.52 12.75 -3.86
CA LYS A 31 -4.50 13.87 -4.84
C LYS A 31 -3.99 13.45 -6.22
N TRP A 32 -3.17 12.39 -6.28
CA TRP A 32 -2.41 12.05 -7.48
C TRP A 32 -2.97 10.87 -8.27
N CYS A 33 -3.42 9.80 -7.59
CA CYS A 33 -4.09 8.66 -8.24
C CYS A 33 -5.62 8.72 -8.13
N ARG A 34 -6.18 9.64 -7.33
CA ARG A 34 -7.62 9.79 -7.06
C ARG A 34 -8.29 8.60 -6.35
N GLY A 35 -7.51 7.60 -5.94
CA GLY A 35 -7.99 6.47 -5.13
C GLY A 35 -8.40 6.90 -3.73
N VAL A 36 -9.42 6.23 -3.19
CA VAL A 36 -9.93 6.46 -1.83
C VAL A 36 -9.45 5.34 -0.91
N TYR A 37 -8.86 5.73 0.21
CA TYR A 37 -8.28 4.83 1.20
C TYR A 37 -8.90 5.09 2.58
N ARG A 38 -9.47 4.06 3.19
CA ARG A 38 -10.04 4.13 4.55
C ARG A 38 -8.94 3.91 5.58
N ARG A 39 -8.67 4.91 6.41
CA ARG A 39 -7.71 4.85 7.51
C ARG A 39 -8.14 3.85 8.59
N GLN A 40 -7.16 3.17 9.18
CA GLN A 40 -7.36 2.33 10.35
C GLN A 40 -7.51 3.21 11.60
N LYS A 41 -8.34 2.80 12.58
CA LYS A 41 -8.68 3.64 13.74
C LYS A 41 -7.46 4.20 14.48
N LEU A 42 -6.41 3.39 14.62
CA LEU A 42 -5.22 3.71 15.42
C LEU A 42 -3.96 3.95 14.58
N SER A 43 -4.05 3.89 13.24
CA SER A 43 -2.84 3.92 12.40
C SER A 43 -3.09 4.53 11.02
N HIS A 44 -2.06 5.18 10.49
CA HIS A 44 -1.97 5.63 9.09
C HIS A 44 -1.17 4.66 8.21
N GLY A 45 -0.86 3.46 8.70
CA GLY A 45 -0.01 2.51 7.99
C GLY A 45 -0.44 2.26 6.55
N ASN A 46 -1.74 2.15 6.29
CA ASN A 46 -2.27 1.98 4.94
C ASN A 46 -2.02 3.18 4.01
N LEU A 47 -2.12 4.40 4.52
CA LEU A 47 -1.84 5.62 3.75
C LEU A 47 -0.34 5.75 3.46
N LYS A 48 0.50 5.40 4.44
CA LYS A 48 1.97 5.36 4.26
C LYS A 48 2.36 4.31 3.22
N THR A 49 1.86 3.08 3.36
CA THR A 49 2.09 2.01 2.37
C THR A 49 1.61 2.41 0.98
N HIS A 50 0.49 3.14 0.87
CA HIS A 50 0.08 3.69 -0.42
C HIS A 50 1.09 4.70 -0.97
N ARG A 51 1.60 5.64 -0.16
CA ARG A 51 2.53 6.69 -0.60
C ARG A 51 3.91 6.12 -0.98
N ASP A 52 4.45 5.24 -0.12
CA ASP A 52 5.86 4.84 -0.14
C ASP A 52 6.06 3.45 -0.72
N GLY A 53 5.01 2.63 -0.77
CA GLY A 53 5.10 1.22 -1.11
C GLY A 53 5.12 0.32 0.11
N SER A 54 4.89 -0.97 -0.12
CA SER A 54 4.90 -2.01 0.89
C SER A 54 6.29 -2.64 1.02
N THR A 55 6.67 -2.99 2.25
CA THR A 55 7.88 -3.78 2.54
C THR A 55 7.68 -5.29 2.40
N GLN A 56 6.44 -5.75 2.23
CA GLN A 56 6.11 -7.16 1.98
C GLN A 56 6.39 -7.51 0.52
N GLU A 57 7.04 -8.64 0.25
CA GLU A 57 7.45 -9.09 -1.10
C GLU A 57 6.29 -9.22 -2.09
N ASP A 58 5.13 -9.73 -1.65
CA ASP A 58 3.97 -9.94 -2.53
C ASP A 58 3.13 -8.68 -2.78
N LYS A 59 3.61 -7.50 -2.36
CA LYS A 59 2.87 -6.24 -2.47
C LYS A 59 3.68 -5.21 -3.25
N CYS A 60 2.97 -4.23 -3.83
CA CYS A 60 3.60 -3.15 -4.58
C CYS A 60 4.57 -2.34 -3.71
N ASP A 61 5.85 -2.43 -4.03
CA ASP A 61 6.98 -1.74 -3.41
C ASP A 61 7.22 -0.33 -3.98
N LYS A 62 6.63 -0.02 -5.15
CA LYS A 62 6.73 1.29 -5.81
C LYS A 62 5.85 2.37 -5.19
N GLY A 63 4.83 1.98 -4.43
CA GLY A 63 3.84 2.90 -3.86
C GLY A 63 2.85 3.45 -4.89
N CYS A 64 2.42 4.69 -4.69
CA CYS A 64 1.36 5.32 -5.46
C CYS A 64 1.77 5.50 -6.92
N ALA A 65 0.92 5.09 -7.88
CA ALA A 65 1.16 5.36 -9.31
C ALA A 65 1.28 6.86 -9.63
N GLY A 66 0.67 7.72 -8.82
CA GLY A 66 0.74 9.17 -8.91
C GLY A 66 2.00 9.80 -8.32
N ARG A 67 2.92 9.02 -7.75
CA ARG A 67 4.14 9.50 -7.09
C ARG A 67 5.01 10.37 -7.99
N ASN A 68 5.14 10.01 -9.28
CA ASN A 68 5.90 10.83 -10.24
C ASN A 68 5.22 12.18 -10.51
N LYS A 69 3.89 12.26 -10.45
CA LYS A 69 3.17 13.53 -10.60
C LYS A 69 3.39 14.42 -9.38
N ALA A 70 3.42 13.83 -8.19
CA ALA A 70 3.73 14.53 -6.96
C ALA A 70 5.15 15.13 -6.97
N LYS A 71 6.15 14.32 -7.36
CA LYS A 71 7.54 14.81 -7.51
C LYS A 71 7.63 15.96 -8.52
N LYS A 72 6.95 15.85 -9.68
CA LYS A 72 6.88 16.92 -10.69
C LYS A 72 6.19 18.20 -10.20
N ALA A 73 5.25 18.08 -9.27
CA ALA A 73 4.59 19.21 -8.63
C ALA A 73 5.40 19.82 -7.46
N GLY A 74 6.64 19.38 -7.25
CA GLY A 74 7.52 19.91 -6.21
C GLY A 74 7.33 19.30 -4.82
N PHE A 75 6.63 18.17 -4.69
CA PHE A 75 6.56 17.47 -3.40
C PHE A 75 7.86 16.72 -3.12
N THR A 76 8.48 17.04 -1.98
CA THR A 76 9.55 16.24 -1.39
C THR A 76 8.95 14.96 -0.80
N LEU A 77 9.15 13.83 -1.47
CA LEU A 77 8.67 12.53 -1.00
C LEU A 77 9.83 11.69 -0.45
N PRO A 78 9.64 10.98 0.68
CA PRO A 78 10.62 10.01 1.16
C PRO A 78 10.77 8.91 0.11
N PRO A 79 11.95 8.26 -0.01
CA PRO A 79 12.20 7.21 -0.99
C PRO A 79 11.17 6.09 -0.90
N SER A 80 10.77 5.54 -2.04
CA SER A 80 9.89 4.38 -2.05
C SER A 80 10.61 3.16 -1.50
N VAL A 81 9.85 2.12 -1.12
CA VAL A 81 10.45 0.86 -0.70
C VAL A 81 11.34 0.28 -1.79
N ALA A 82 10.89 0.34 -3.05
CA ALA A 82 11.69 -0.08 -4.20
C ALA A 82 13.00 0.72 -4.33
N GLU A 83 12.94 2.06 -4.19
CA GLU A 83 14.11 2.94 -4.23
C GLU A 83 15.08 2.60 -3.11
N ARG A 84 14.58 2.40 -1.89
CA ARG A 84 15.39 2.04 -0.72
C ARG A 84 16.05 0.67 -0.85
N ARG A 85 15.32 -0.35 -1.29
CA ARG A 85 15.89 -1.69 -1.56
C ARG A 85 16.98 -1.64 -2.64
N ALA A 86 16.80 -0.81 -3.66
CA ALA A 86 17.80 -0.63 -4.71
C ALA A 86 19.06 0.11 -4.21
N LEU A 87 18.93 1.00 -3.23
CA LEU A 87 20.09 1.62 -2.55
C LEU A 87 20.79 0.59 -1.67
N GLU A 88 20.04 -0.13 -0.83
CA GLU A 88 20.58 -1.19 0.04
C GLU A 88 21.29 -2.30 -0.76
N ALA A 89 20.81 -2.64 -1.96
CA ALA A 89 21.49 -3.61 -2.83
C ALA A 89 22.82 -3.07 -3.40
N LYS A 90 22.95 -1.74 -3.59
CA LYS A 90 24.20 -1.10 -4.02
C LYS A 90 25.19 -1.00 -2.86
N ASP A 91 24.70 -0.73 -1.65
CA ASP A 91 25.51 -0.67 -0.43
C ASP A 91 25.89 -2.08 0.07
N GLY A 92 25.02 -3.06 -0.12
CA GLY A 92 25.21 -4.48 0.24
C GLY A 92 26.26 -5.21 -0.60
N ALA A 93 26.71 -4.64 -1.72
CA ALA A 93 27.93 -5.09 -2.38
C ALA A 93 29.20 -4.87 -1.52
N ASN A 94 29.12 -4.02 -0.48
CA ASN A 94 30.22 -3.76 0.46
C ASN A 94 30.02 -4.46 1.83
N ALA A 95 28.79 -4.83 2.21
CA ALA A 95 28.51 -5.42 3.52
C ALA A 95 28.28 -6.95 3.41
N THR A 96 29.33 -7.74 3.67
CA THR A 96 29.21 -9.18 3.89
C THR A 96 28.28 -9.43 5.08
N GLN A 97 27.08 -9.97 4.82
CA GLN A 97 26.19 -10.44 5.88
C GLN A 97 26.91 -11.55 6.66
N GLN A 98 27.29 -11.29 7.91
CA GLN A 98 27.83 -12.31 8.80
C GLN A 98 26.74 -13.34 9.05
N GLY A 99 26.88 -14.50 8.42
CA GLY A 99 25.93 -15.60 8.53
C GLY A 99 25.70 -15.97 10.00
N ILE A 100 24.42 -16.09 10.37
CA ILE A 100 24.00 -16.62 11.66
C ILE A 100 24.50 -18.08 11.81
N LYS A 101 25.68 -18.28 12.40
CA LYS A 101 26.30 -19.61 12.60
C LYS A 101 25.62 -20.46 13.69
N GLY A 102 24.30 -20.41 13.84
CA GLY A 102 23.65 -21.01 15.03
C GLY A 102 22.25 -21.58 14.86
N PHE A 103 21.73 -21.76 13.65
CA PHE A 103 20.35 -22.22 13.44
C PHE A 103 20.21 -23.60 12.78
N LEU A 104 21.22 -24.47 12.82
CA LEU A 104 21.10 -25.79 12.18
C LEU A 104 21.52 -26.94 13.08
N GLU A 105 20.72 -27.20 14.11
CA GLU A 105 20.60 -28.54 14.68
C GLU A 105 19.11 -28.85 14.85
N TYR A 106 18.50 -29.37 13.78
CA TYR A 106 17.28 -30.15 13.88
C TYR A 106 17.50 -31.49 13.14
N PRO A 107 17.23 -32.64 13.78
CA PRO A 107 17.51 -33.94 13.20
C PRO A 107 16.64 -34.21 11.97
N PRO A 108 17.15 -34.93 10.95
CA PRO A 108 16.46 -35.16 9.69
C PRO A 108 15.43 -36.27 9.85
N GLY A 109 14.17 -35.97 9.52
CA GLY A 109 13.17 -37.03 9.46
C GLY A 109 11.75 -36.49 9.35
N LEU A 110 11.40 -35.96 8.18
CA LEU A 110 10.09 -36.12 7.52
C LEU A 110 10.12 -35.29 6.23
N ALA A 111 10.24 -36.00 5.10
CA ALA A 111 10.11 -35.42 3.78
C ALA A 111 8.67 -34.88 3.62
N VAL A 112 8.53 -33.57 3.43
CA VAL A 112 7.32 -32.99 2.86
C VAL A 112 7.61 -32.63 1.41
N GLU A 113 6.93 -33.36 0.54
CA GLU A 113 6.98 -33.27 -0.90
C GLU A 113 6.61 -31.86 -1.38
N SER A 114 7.58 -31.18 -2.00
CA SER A 114 7.45 -29.82 -2.51
C SER A 114 6.53 -29.79 -3.74
N HIS A 115 5.22 -29.75 -3.51
CA HIS A 115 4.26 -29.42 -4.54
C HIS A 115 4.41 -27.94 -4.92
N ARG A 116 5.18 -27.69 -5.98
CA ARG A 116 5.19 -26.40 -6.70
C ARG A 116 3.76 -26.11 -7.16
N ARG A 117 3.06 -25.21 -6.47
CA ARG A 117 1.80 -24.67 -6.98
C ARG A 117 2.11 -23.66 -8.08
N PRO A 118 1.42 -23.72 -9.23
CA PRO A 118 1.63 -22.77 -10.32
C PRO A 118 1.14 -21.37 -9.91
N PHE A 119 1.91 -20.37 -10.34
CA PHE A 119 1.58 -18.95 -10.31
C PHE A 119 0.18 -18.66 -10.87
N PRO A 120 -0.65 -17.83 -10.23
CA PRO A 120 -1.66 -17.08 -10.93
C PRO A 120 -1.13 -15.68 -11.25
N SER A 121 -1.05 -15.47 -12.56
CA SER A 121 -0.88 -14.22 -13.30
C SER A 121 -1.51 -12.99 -12.64
N CYS A 122 -0.78 -11.88 -12.76
CA CYS A 122 -1.24 -10.50 -12.59
C CYS A 122 -2.66 -10.29 -13.13
N CYS A 123 -3.55 -9.69 -12.32
CA CYS A 123 -4.56 -8.69 -12.67
C CYS A 123 -5.56 -8.56 -11.52
N ILE A 124 -5.57 -7.42 -10.81
CA ILE A 124 -6.78 -7.01 -10.08
C ILE A 124 -7.40 -5.87 -10.88
N SER A 125 -8.35 -6.25 -11.73
CA SER A 125 -9.33 -5.37 -12.35
C SER A 125 -10.17 -4.70 -11.27
N ILE A 126 -10.26 -3.38 -11.36
CA ILE A 126 -11.07 -2.55 -10.46
C ILE A 126 -12.52 -2.71 -10.92
N HIS A 127 -13.32 -3.52 -10.22
CA HIS A 127 -14.74 -3.67 -10.52
C HIS A 127 -15.48 -2.40 -10.08
N GLN A 128 -15.94 -1.62 -11.06
CA GLN A 128 -16.84 -0.48 -10.91
C GLN A 128 -18.21 -0.98 -10.42
N GLN A 129 -18.59 -0.68 -9.18
CA GLN A 129 -19.95 -0.90 -8.71
C GLN A 129 -20.84 0.26 -9.20
N GLN A 130 -21.79 -0.05 -10.07
CA GLN A 130 -22.84 0.86 -10.51
C GLN A 130 -23.88 1.01 -9.39
N GLY A 131 -24.30 2.25 -9.12
CA GLY A 131 -25.29 2.59 -8.08
C GLY A 131 -26.74 2.27 -8.49
N PRO A 132 -27.68 2.31 -7.53
CA PRO A 132 -29.08 1.96 -7.78
C PRO A 132 -29.83 3.06 -8.53
N THR A 133 -30.54 2.68 -9.60
CA THR A 133 -31.51 3.50 -10.31
C THR A 133 -32.78 3.67 -9.47
N LEU A 134 -33.06 4.90 -9.05
CA LEU A 134 -34.37 5.33 -8.55
C LEU A 134 -35.41 5.20 -9.67
N ARG A 135 -36.41 4.33 -9.48
CA ARG A 135 -37.62 4.29 -10.29
C ARG A 135 -38.60 5.34 -9.77
N THR A 136 -38.75 6.42 -10.53
CA THR A 136 -39.80 7.42 -10.38
C THR A 136 -41.17 6.82 -10.72
N ALA A 137 -42.14 7.05 -9.85
CA ALA A 137 -43.57 6.81 -10.08
C ALA A 137 -44.18 7.99 -10.84
N MET A 138 -44.96 7.73 -11.89
CA MET A 138 -45.93 8.66 -12.51
C MET A 138 -47.08 7.79 -13.07
N VAL A 139 -48.22 7.67 -12.37
CA VAL A 139 -49.53 8.31 -12.68
C VAL A 139 -49.82 8.57 -14.16
N GLY A 140 -50.96 8.02 -14.63
CA GLY A 140 -51.54 8.21 -15.96
C GLY A 140 -52.46 7.06 -16.31
#